data_AF-A0A645AL05-F1
#
_entry.id   AF-A0A645AL05-F1
#
_cell.length_a   1.000
_cell.length_b   1.000
_cell.length_c   1.000
_cell.angle_alpha   90.00
_cell.angle_beta   90.00
_cell.angle_gamma   90.00
#
_symmetry.space_group_name_H-M   'P 1'
#
loop_
_entity.id
_entity.type
_entity.pdbx_description
1 polymer ?
#
loop_
_entity_poly.entity_id
_entity_poly.type
_entity_poly.pdbx_seq_one_letter_code
_entity_poly.pdbx_strand_id
1 'polypeptide(L)'
;MQRVTKTSPLVTASLIGYFAMQPPSSARGITLLESLIAILVVALGIFSVVGIQFRLLSDAQGGIRRSQAIRLIEDLSERIQANPQSGQHLDLYMADFPASSIRDCNTPCSSEELSAFDIAEWHEMVQSTLGNGRALVFPGPADSN
;
A
#
# COMPACT_ATOMS: atom_id res chain seq x y z
N MET A 1 16.07 12.41 -87.81
CA MET A 1 15.47 13.35 -86.83
C MET A 1 15.30 12.56 -85.53
N GLN A 2 15.83 12.87 -84.35
CA GLN A 2 16.63 13.98 -83.83
C GLN A 2 17.32 13.41 -82.58
N ARG A 3 18.66 13.48 -82.51
CA ARG A 3 19.43 13.10 -81.31
C ARG A 3 19.09 14.10 -80.21
N VAL A 4 18.53 13.62 -79.10
CA VAL A 4 18.28 14.44 -77.91
C VAL A 4 19.62 14.72 -77.22
N THR A 5 19.81 16.00 -76.95
CA THR A 5 21.00 16.66 -76.45
C THR A 5 21.18 16.48 -74.95
N LYS A 6 22.44 16.21 -74.59
CA LYS A 6 23.11 16.34 -73.30
C LYS A 6 22.71 17.62 -72.52
N THR A 7 22.30 17.47 -71.26
CA THR A 7 22.32 18.54 -70.25
C THR A 7 22.89 17.99 -68.94
N SER A 8 24.02 18.56 -68.53
CA SER A 8 24.77 18.26 -67.32
C SER A 8 24.12 18.93 -66.10
N PRO A 9 24.05 18.30 -64.93
CA PRO A 9 23.89 19.02 -63.67
C PRO A 9 25.27 19.33 -63.08
N LEU A 10 25.62 20.61 -63.09
CA LEU A 10 26.79 21.20 -62.41
C LEU A 10 26.27 22.29 -61.47
N VAL A 11 25.59 21.92 -60.38
CA VAL A 11 25.30 22.82 -59.24
C VAL A 11 25.20 21.96 -57.98
N THR A 12 25.71 22.51 -56.87
CA THR A 12 25.79 21.99 -55.48
C THR A 12 26.96 21.07 -55.14
N ALA A 13 28.18 21.53 -55.46
CA ALA A 13 29.37 21.22 -54.68
C ALA A 13 29.48 22.22 -53.51
N SER A 14 28.93 21.87 -52.35
CA SER A 14 29.28 22.42 -51.03
C SER A 14 28.42 21.72 -49.98
N LEU A 15 29.01 21.46 -48.81
CA LEU A 15 28.46 20.77 -47.63
C LEU A 15 28.90 19.31 -47.41
N ILE A 16 30.07 18.90 -47.92
CA ILE A 16 30.83 17.78 -47.33
C ILE A 16 32.19 18.32 -46.95
N GLY A 17 32.36 18.80 -45.72
CA GLY A 17 33.67 19.31 -45.32
C GLY A 17 33.73 20.15 -44.06
N TYR A 18 33.14 19.70 -42.95
CA TYR A 18 33.56 20.10 -41.59
C TYR A 18 33.24 18.98 -40.60
N PHE A 19 33.71 17.76 -40.87
CA PHE A 19 34.02 16.85 -39.77
C PHE A 19 35.48 17.11 -39.44
N ALA A 20 35.71 18.03 -38.51
CA ALA A 20 37.03 18.23 -37.94
C ALA A 20 37.48 16.89 -37.36
N MET A 21 38.47 16.29 -38.02
CA MET A 21 39.11 15.05 -37.61
C MET A 21 39.90 15.38 -36.35
N GLN A 22 39.24 15.27 -35.20
CA GLN A 22 39.88 15.37 -33.89
C GLN A 22 41.01 14.31 -33.86
N PRO A 23 42.26 14.67 -33.50
CA PRO A 23 43.32 13.68 -33.37
C PRO A 23 42.88 12.60 -32.37
N PRO A 24 43.20 11.32 -32.59
CA PRO A 24 42.88 10.27 -31.62
C PRO A 24 43.64 10.60 -30.33
N SER A 25 42.91 11.09 -29.32
CA SER A 25 43.42 11.19 -27.97
C SER A 25 43.83 9.79 -27.55
N SER A 26 45.09 9.64 -27.11
CA SER A 26 45.64 8.32 -26.77
C SER A 26 44.66 7.62 -25.84
N ALA A 27 44.15 6.46 -26.26
CA ALA A 27 43.29 5.63 -25.42
C ALA A 27 44.13 5.15 -24.24
N ARG A 28 44.17 5.96 -23.17
CA ARG A 28 44.75 5.56 -21.89
C ARG A 28 43.87 4.43 -21.39
N GLY A 29 44.47 3.27 -21.10
CA GLY A 29 43.80 2.03 -20.66
C GLY A 29 43.05 2.11 -19.31
N ILE A 30 42.61 3.30 -18.92
CA ILE A 30 41.87 3.62 -17.69
C ILE A 30 40.35 3.49 -17.92
N THR A 31 39.89 3.41 -19.17
CA THR A 31 38.45 3.32 -19.53
C THR A 31 37.76 2.03 -19.04
N LEU A 32 38.50 0.93 -18.91
CA LEU A 32 37.96 -0.33 -18.37
C LEU A 32 37.71 -0.20 -16.85
N LEU A 33 38.66 0.40 -16.12
CA LEU A 33 38.52 0.67 -14.70
C LEU A 33 37.37 1.65 -14.44
N GLU A 34 37.24 2.68 -15.27
CA GLU A 34 36.16 3.67 -15.18
C GLU A 34 34.78 3.03 -15.38
N SER A 35 34.62 2.16 -16.38
CA SER A 35 33.37 1.43 -16.62
C SER A 35 33.04 0.47 -15.48
N LEU A 36 34.04 -0.21 -14.91
CA LEU A 36 33.86 -1.10 -13.77
C LEU A 36 33.39 -0.33 -12.52
N ILE A 37 33.98 0.83 -12.26
CA ILE A 37 33.58 1.71 -11.16
C ILE A 37 32.16 2.25 -11.40
N ALA A 38 31.82 2.65 -12.63
CA ALA A 38 30.48 3.11 -12.95
C ALA A 38 29.42 2.02 -12.69
N ILE A 39 29.68 0.78 -13.13
CA ILE A 39 28.78 -0.36 -12.87
C ILE A 39 28.69 -0.65 -11.37
N LEU A 40 29.81 -0.59 -10.63
CA LEU A 40 29.82 -0.78 -9.18
C LEU A 40 28.95 0.26 -8.46
N VAL A 41 29.10 1.54 -8.80
CA VAL A 41 28.31 2.62 -8.22
C VAL A 41 26.82 2.44 -8.53
N VAL A 42 26.48 2.07 -9.78
CA VAL A 42 25.09 1.79 -10.17
C VAL A 42 24.52 0.59 -9.42
N ALA A 43 25.30 -0.49 -9.29
CA ALA A 43 24.91 -1.67 -8.54
C ALA A 43 24.60 -1.32 -7.07
N LEU A 44 25.50 -0.61 -6.39
CA LEU A 44 25.29 -0.14 -5.02
C LEU A 44 24.08 0.79 -4.90
N GLY A 45 23.82 1.62 -5.92
CA GLY A 45 22.63 2.45 -6.01
C GLY A 45 21.34 1.64 -5.99
N ILE A 46 21.25 0.60 -6.82
CA ILE A 46 20.06 -0.28 -6.90
C ILE A 46 19.91 -1.11 -5.62
N PHE A 47 21.00 -1.66 -5.08
CA PHE A 47 20.98 -2.41 -3.82
C PHE A 47 20.45 -1.56 -2.65
N SER A 48 20.75 -0.26 -2.65
CA SER A 48 20.24 0.67 -1.64
C SER A 48 18.71 0.81 -1.70
N VAL A 49 18.12 0.90 -2.90
CA VAL A 49 16.66 0.99 -3.08
C VAL A 49 15.96 -0.27 -2.62
N VAL A 50 16.51 -1.44 -2.96
CA VAL A 50 15.98 -2.73 -2.50
C VAL A 50 16.01 -2.84 -0.97
N GLY A 51 17.09 -2.36 -0.33
CA GLY A 51 17.18 -2.29 1.13
C GLY A 51 16.07 -1.46 1.77
N ILE A 52 15.70 -0.33 1.15
CA ILE A 52 14.57 0.50 1.61
C ILE A 52 13.24 -0.26 1.42
N GLN A 53 13.05 -0.93 0.29
CA GLN A 53 11.84 -1.72 0.03
C GLN A 53 11.61 -2.81 1.08
N PHE A 54 12.66 -3.50 1.54
CA PHE A 54 12.52 -4.47 2.63
C PHE A 54 12.04 -3.85 3.94
N ARG A 55 12.54 -2.66 4.29
CA ARG A 55 12.09 -1.94 5.49
C ARG A 55 10.64 -1.47 5.36
N LEU A 56 10.27 -0.95 4.19
CA LEU A 56 8.89 -0.55 3.89
C LEU A 56 7.91 -1.72 4.04
N LEU A 57 8.27 -2.92 3.56
CA LEU A 57 7.43 -4.10 3.72
C LEU A 57 7.25 -4.49 5.20
N SER A 58 8.29 -4.34 6.02
CA SER A 58 8.21 -4.56 7.47
C SER A 58 7.31 -3.53 8.15
N ASP A 59 7.51 -2.25 7.86
CA ASP A 59 6.75 -1.15 8.46
C ASP A 59 5.27 -1.17 8.03
N ALA A 60 5.00 -1.56 6.78
CA ALA A 60 3.65 -1.70 6.26
C ALA A 60 2.81 -2.70 7.07
N GLN A 61 3.40 -3.77 7.61
CA GLN A 61 2.68 -4.75 8.43
C GLN A 61 2.12 -4.12 9.71
N GLY A 62 2.88 -3.22 10.36
CA GLY A 62 2.42 -2.50 11.53
C GLY A 62 1.27 -1.55 11.21
N GLY A 63 1.37 -0.83 10.09
CA GLY A 63 0.31 0.04 9.58
C GLY A 63 -0.97 -0.71 9.26
N ILE A 64 -0.86 -1.87 8.60
CA ILE A 64 -2.01 -2.73 8.25
C ILE A 64 -2.75 -3.18 9.51
N ARG A 65 -2.04 -3.74 10.51
CA ARG A 65 -2.69 -4.19 11.76
C ARG A 65 -3.42 -3.05 12.47
N ARG A 66 -2.82 -1.85 12.51
CA ARG A 66 -3.46 -0.67 13.10
C ARG A 66 -4.72 -0.27 12.32
N SER A 67 -4.65 -0.25 10.99
CA SER A 67 -5.81 0.06 10.15
C SER A 67 -6.94 -0.96 10.29
N GLN A 68 -6.61 -2.24 10.45
CA GLN A 68 -7.57 -3.30 10.72
C GLN A 68 -8.28 -3.09 12.05
N ALA A 69 -7.52 -2.77 13.11
CA ALA A 69 -8.09 -2.47 14.42
C ALA A 69 -9.03 -1.25 14.37
N ILE A 70 -8.67 -0.18 13.66
CA ILE A 70 -9.54 1.00 13.50
C ILE A 70 -10.85 0.63 12.79
N ARG A 71 -10.77 -0.12 11.69
CA ARG A 71 -11.97 -0.57 10.96
C ARG A 71 -12.90 -1.41 11.83
N LEU A 72 -12.36 -2.29 12.68
CA LEU A 72 -13.14 -3.09 13.62
C LEU A 72 -13.84 -2.21 14.68
N ILE A 73 -13.18 -1.16 15.15
CA ILE A 73 -13.79 -0.20 16.10
C ILE A 73 -14.92 0.58 15.42
N GLU A 74 -14.69 1.03 14.19
CA GLU A 74 -15.70 1.72 13.38
C GLU A 74 -16.92 0.82 13.11
N ASP A 75 -16.70 -0.44 12.74
CA ASP A 75 -17.76 -1.44 12.53
C ASP A 75 -18.64 -1.63 13.79
N LEU A 76 -18.02 -1.79 14.97
CA LEU A 76 -18.77 -1.89 16.22
C LEU A 76 -19.57 -0.61 16.53
N SER A 77 -18.96 0.55 16.30
CA SER A 77 -19.62 1.84 16.52
C SER A 77 -20.85 2.00 15.63
N GLU A 78 -20.76 1.58 14.37
CA GLU A 78 -21.88 1.59 13.42
C GLU A 78 -23.00 0.64 13.87
N ARG A 79 -22.66 -0.56 14.36
CA ARG A 79 -23.64 -1.52 14.90
C ARG A 79 -24.37 -0.99 16.14
N ILE A 80 -23.63 -0.40 17.08
CA ILE A 80 -24.20 0.23 18.28
C ILE A 80 -25.15 1.37 17.89
N GLN A 81 -24.77 2.21 16.93
CA GLN A 81 -25.61 3.32 16.45
C GLN A 81 -26.84 2.85 15.67
N ALA A 82 -26.73 1.73 14.94
CA ALA A 82 -27.84 1.15 14.20
C ALA A 82 -28.90 0.52 15.10
N ASN A 83 -28.54 0.09 16.32
CA ASN A 83 -29.47 -0.49 17.28
C ASN A 83 -30.20 0.61 18.08
N PRO A 84 -31.53 0.80 17.88
CA PRO A 84 -32.27 1.95 18.39
C PRO A 84 -32.43 2.02 19.92
N GLN A 85 -32.13 0.94 20.66
CA GLN A 85 -32.08 0.96 22.13
C GLN A 85 -30.73 0.51 22.70
N SER A 86 -29.65 0.61 21.93
CA SER A 86 -28.29 0.26 22.37
C SER A 86 -27.87 0.98 23.65
N GLY A 87 -28.28 2.25 23.83
CA GLY A 87 -27.98 3.04 25.02
C GLY A 87 -28.56 2.47 26.33
N GLN A 88 -29.59 1.62 26.28
CA GLN A 88 -30.13 0.94 27.46
C GLN A 88 -29.43 -0.39 27.77
N HIS A 89 -28.61 -0.86 26.84
CA HIS A 89 -27.96 -2.17 26.87
C HIS A 89 -26.43 -2.06 26.65
N LEU A 90 -25.84 -0.90 26.98
CA LEU A 90 -24.39 -0.65 26.87
C LEU A 90 -23.55 -1.68 27.64
N ASP A 91 -24.05 -2.13 28.79
CA ASP A 91 -23.39 -3.15 29.62
C ASP A 91 -23.14 -4.46 28.86
N LEU A 92 -24.01 -4.81 27.89
CA LEU A 92 -23.87 -6.01 27.07
C LEU A 92 -22.74 -5.88 26.05
N TYR A 93 -22.50 -4.68 25.52
CA TYR A 93 -21.35 -4.41 24.64
C TYR A 93 -20.01 -4.40 25.38
N MET A 94 -20.01 -4.28 26.71
CA MET A 94 -18.81 -4.29 27.55
C MET A 94 -18.33 -5.69 27.95
N ALA A 95 -18.99 -6.76 27.47
CA ALA A 95 -18.58 -8.13 27.74
C ALA A 95 -17.23 -8.48 27.08
N ASP A 96 -16.27 -8.98 27.86
CA ASP A 96 -14.92 -9.39 27.39
C ASP A 96 -15.01 -10.58 26.41
N PHE A 97 -15.86 -11.56 26.70
CA PHE A 97 -16.20 -12.64 25.77
C PHE A 97 -17.65 -13.07 25.99
N PRO A 98 -18.53 -12.84 25.01
CA PRO A 98 -19.93 -13.20 25.14
C PRO A 98 -20.10 -14.73 25.04
N ALA A 99 -21.18 -15.25 25.62
CA ALA A 99 -21.38 -16.69 25.78
C ALA A 99 -21.40 -17.43 24.43
N SER A 100 -20.94 -18.69 24.41
CA SER A 100 -20.83 -19.50 23.18
C SER A 100 -22.16 -19.87 22.52
N SER A 101 -23.30 -19.53 23.13
CA SER A 101 -24.63 -19.82 22.61
C SER A 101 -25.47 -18.55 22.63
N ILE A 102 -25.34 -17.74 21.58
CA ILE A 102 -26.13 -16.53 21.38
C ILE A 102 -27.11 -16.79 20.24
N ARG A 103 -28.29 -16.19 20.33
CA ARG A 103 -29.33 -16.33 19.33
C ARG A 103 -28.89 -15.62 18.05
N ASP A 104 -28.89 -16.33 16.93
CA ASP A 104 -28.66 -15.73 15.62
C ASP A 104 -29.83 -14.80 15.26
N CYS A 105 -29.57 -13.50 15.12
CA CYS A 105 -30.59 -12.48 14.84
C CYS A 105 -31.07 -12.44 13.37
N ASN A 106 -31.12 -13.62 12.72
CA ASN A 106 -31.72 -13.85 11.41
C ASN A 106 -33.26 -13.77 11.43
N THR A 107 -33.85 -13.81 12.62
CA THR A 107 -35.26 -13.53 12.88
C THR A 107 -35.35 -12.25 13.73
N PRO A 108 -36.51 -11.57 13.79
CA PRO A 108 -36.66 -10.39 14.65
C PRO A 108 -36.17 -10.65 16.07
N CYS A 109 -35.15 -9.90 16.49
CA CYS A 109 -34.57 -9.92 17.83
C CYS A 109 -35.06 -8.71 18.62
N SER A 110 -35.11 -8.86 19.94
CA SER A 110 -35.17 -7.70 20.82
C SER A 110 -33.85 -6.91 20.75
N SER A 111 -33.87 -5.65 21.19
CA SER A 111 -32.64 -4.83 21.22
C SER A 111 -31.57 -5.43 22.15
N GLU A 112 -31.98 -6.10 23.22
CA GLU A 112 -31.11 -6.83 24.15
C GLU A 112 -30.44 -8.03 23.45
N GLU A 113 -31.22 -8.88 22.79
CA GLU A 113 -30.72 -10.04 22.05
C GLU A 113 -29.78 -9.62 20.92
N LEU A 114 -30.12 -8.53 20.22
CA LEU A 114 -29.30 -7.97 19.16
C LEU A 114 -27.96 -7.47 19.69
N SER A 115 -27.93 -6.77 20.82
CA SER A 115 -26.68 -6.28 21.42
C SER A 115 -25.73 -7.41 21.85
N ALA A 116 -26.27 -8.50 22.40
CA ALA A 116 -25.49 -9.70 22.75
C ALA A 116 -24.95 -10.41 21.49
N PHE A 117 -25.73 -10.44 20.40
CA PHE A 117 -25.30 -10.98 19.12
C PHE A 117 -24.20 -10.13 18.47
N ASP A 118 -24.38 -8.82 18.40
CA ASP A 118 -23.43 -7.89 17.78
C ASP A 118 -22.05 -7.99 18.43
N ILE A 119 -21.98 -8.00 19.77
CA ILE A 119 -20.69 -8.08 20.48
C ILE A 119 -20.00 -9.43 20.24
N ALA A 120 -20.76 -10.52 20.08
CA ALA A 120 -20.22 -11.84 19.82
C ALA A 120 -19.66 -12.00 18.42
N GLU A 121 -20.43 -11.57 17.43
CA GLU A 121 -19.98 -11.55 16.04
C GLU A 121 -18.74 -10.64 15.89
N TRP A 122 -18.75 -9.48 16.56
CA TRP A 122 -17.61 -8.57 16.55
C TRP A 122 -16.34 -9.19 17.16
N HIS A 123 -16.45 -9.88 18.30
CA HIS A 123 -15.30 -10.58 18.90
C HIS A 123 -14.75 -11.70 18.01
N GLU A 124 -15.61 -12.45 17.34
CA GLU A 124 -15.18 -13.45 16.34
C GLU A 124 -14.46 -12.79 15.15
N MET A 125 -14.95 -11.63 14.70
CA MET A 125 -14.33 -10.84 13.64
C MET A 125 -12.95 -10.30 14.07
N VAL A 126 -12.81 -9.86 15.32
CA VAL A 126 -11.53 -9.44 15.90
C VAL A 126 -10.53 -10.60 15.92
N GLN A 127 -10.95 -11.78 16.39
CA GLN A 127 -10.10 -12.96 16.45
C GLN A 127 -9.63 -13.41 15.06
N SER A 128 -10.53 -13.45 14.09
CA SER A 128 -10.21 -13.86 12.71
C SER A 128 -9.34 -12.83 11.98
N THR A 129 -9.57 -11.53 12.18
CA THR A 129 -8.85 -10.46 11.49
C THR A 129 -7.46 -10.21 12.07
N LEU A 130 -7.31 -10.26 13.39
CA LEU A 130 -6.05 -9.93 14.08
C LEU A 130 -5.22 -11.16 14.47
N GLY A 131 -5.66 -12.37 14.12
CA GLY A 131 -4.95 -13.62 14.40
C GLY A 131 -4.95 -13.97 15.89
N ASN A 132 -6.13 -14.26 16.44
CA ASN A 132 -6.39 -14.45 17.87
C ASN A 132 -6.15 -13.19 18.70
N GLY A 133 -6.39 -12.01 18.11
CA GLY A 133 -6.39 -10.75 18.82
C GLY A 133 -7.50 -10.70 19.88
N ARG A 134 -7.33 -9.83 20.88
CA ARG A 134 -8.33 -9.55 21.90
C ARG A 134 -8.71 -8.07 21.83
N ALA A 135 -9.98 -7.78 22.07
CA ALA A 135 -10.48 -6.42 22.19
C ALA A 135 -11.34 -6.29 23.44
N LEU A 136 -11.39 -5.09 24.01
CA LEU A 136 -12.17 -4.76 25.20
C LEU A 136 -12.89 -3.45 24.93
N VAL A 137 -14.18 -3.43 25.25
CA VAL A 137 -15.00 -2.22 25.20
C VAL A 137 -15.05 -1.66 26.62
N PHE A 138 -14.81 -0.35 26.74
CA PHE A 138 -14.77 0.34 28.02
C PHE A 138 -15.57 1.65 27.90
N PRO A 139 -16.11 2.14 29.02
CA PRO A 139 -16.87 3.39 29.00
C PRO A 139 -15.92 4.55 28.72
N GLY A 140 -16.40 5.51 27.95
CA GLY A 140 -15.68 6.74 27.71
C GLY A 140 -15.61 7.63 28.96
N PRO A 141 -14.89 8.76 28.87
CA PRO A 141 -14.83 9.73 29.97
C PRO A 141 -16.14 10.50 30.19
N ALA A 142 -17.12 10.40 29.28
CA ALA A 142 -18.35 11.22 29.30
C ALA A 142 -19.53 10.51 29.98
N ASP A 143 -19.41 9.19 30.16
CA ASP A 143 -20.41 8.23 30.62
C ASP A 143 -20.15 7.74 32.05
N SER A 144 -19.10 8.24 32.71
CA SER A 144 -18.72 7.90 34.08
C SER A 144 -19.25 8.89 35.15
N ASN A 145 -20.31 9.65 34.87
CA ASN A 145 -20.82 10.72 35.74
C ASN A 145 -22.30 10.55 36.09
#